data_AF-A0A316BD49-F1
#
_entry.id   AF-A0A316BD49-F1
#
_cell.length_a   1.000
_cell.length_b   1.000
_cell.length_c   1.000
_cell.angle_alpha   90.00
_cell.angle_beta   90.00
_cell.angle_gamma   90.00
#
_symmetry.space_group_name_H-M   'P 1'
#
loop_
_entity.id
_entity.type
_entity.pdbx_description
1 polymer ?
#
loop_
_entity_poly.entity_id
_entity_poly.type
_entity_poly.pdbx_seq_one_letter_code
_entity_poly.pdbx_strand_id
1 'polypeptide(L)'
;MNIKLMLDPEDPIRKSLESLGIVDDPDSKYLLIRRGGEVNYIAGKKDDQQFYIDVNDICFIESMGHDIIIHATDGTYNSAERLKALEQVLPADRFLRVSNSAIVNLKKIKRIESSLLQKFILHMTNGSKVDVTRSYYYIFRERIGI
;
A
#
# COMPACT_ATOMS: atom_id res chain seq x y z
N MET A 1 14.16 0.29 23.22
CA MET A 1 14.16 -0.81 22.21
C MET A 1 13.66 -0.22 20.90
N ASN A 2 14.41 -0.38 19.82
CA ASN A 2 14.03 0.19 18.53
C ASN A 2 13.17 -0.81 17.75
N ILE A 3 11.95 -0.41 17.40
CA ILE A 3 11.01 -1.23 16.65
C ILE A 3 10.36 -0.34 15.61
N LYS A 4 10.16 -0.89 14.41
CA LYS A 4 9.34 -0.23 13.40
C LYS A 4 7.87 -0.33 13.75
N LEU A 5 7.20 0.81 13.91
CA LEU A 5 5.78 0.84 14.24
C LEU A 5 4.95 1.01 12.98
N MET A 6 4.22 -0.05 12.59
CA MET A 6 3.15 0.03 11.60
C MET A 6 1.82 0.22 12.31
N LEU A 7 1.70 1.41 12.89
CA LEU A 7 0.54 1.89 13.62
C LEU A 7 0.12 3.22 13.02
N ASP A 8 -1.16 3.56 13.10
CA ASP A 8 -1.59 4.92 12.75
C ASP A 8 -0.85 5.95 13.61
N PRO A 9 -0.50 7.14 13.07
CA PRO A 9 0.16 8.21 13.83
C PRO A 9 -0.58 8.60 15.11
N GLU A 10 -1.92 8.51 15.08
CA GLU A 10 -2.81 8.83 16.20
C GLU A 10 -3.20 7.59 17.04
N ASP A 11 -2.57 6.43 16.82
CA ASP A 11 -2.89 5.24 17.60
C ASP A 11 -2.61 5.47 19.10
N PRO A 12 -3.61 5.31 20.00
CA PRO A 12 -3.46 5.61 21.41
C PRO A 12 -2.35 4.81 22.10
N ILE A 13 -1.94 3.66 21.54
CA ILE A 13 -0.85 2.86 22.11
C ILE A 13 0.52 3.50 21.93
N ARG A 14 0.72 4.42 20.97
CA ARG A 14 2.03 5.05 20.70
C ARG A 14 2.62 5.71 21.94
N LYS A 15 1.84 6.51 22.66
CA LYS A 15 2.29 7.16 23.92
C LYS A 15 2.69 6.14 24.99
N SER A 16 1.96 5.04 25.09
CA SER A 16 2.29 3.94 26.01
C SER A 16 3.60 3.26 25.60
N LEU A 17 3.81 2.98 24.31
CA LEU A 17 5.05 2.39 23.79
C LEU A 17 6.25 3.31 24.04
N GLU A 18 6.12 4.60 23.78
CA GLU A 18 7.15 5.62 24.07
C GLU A 18 7.52 5.64 25.56
N SER A 19 6.52 5.63 26.45
CA SER A 19 6.74 5.62 27.91
C SER A 19 7.48 4.35 28.40
N LEU A 20 7.38 3.25 27.65
CA LEU A 20 8.09 2.00 27.89
C LEU A 20 9.48 1.96 27.22
N GLY A 21 9.91 3.07 26.59
CA GLY A 21 11.19 3.19 25.91
C GLY A 21 11.23 2.47 24.56
N ILE A 22 10.08 2.24 23.93
CA ILE A 22 9.98 1.74 22.55
C ILE A 22 9.95 2.94 21.62
N VAL A 23 10.93 3.00 20.71
CA VAL A 23 11.12 4.11 19.77
C VAL A 23 10.80 3.63 18.36
N ASP A 24 10.01 4.41 17.63
CA ASP A 24 9.68 4.15 16.22
C ASP A 24 10.94 4.33 15.36
N ASP A 25 11.45 3.22 14.85
CA ASP A 25 12.67 3.16 14.04
C ASP A 25 12.33 2.45 12.71
N PRO A 26 12.17 3.19 11.60
CA PRO A 26 11.83 2.64 10.28
C PRO A 26 12.82 1.60 9.75
N ASP A 27 14.07 1.62 10.24
CA ASP A 27 15.16 0.75 9.83
C ASP A 27 15.34 -0.46 10.78
N SER A 28 14.51 -0.57 11.83
CA SER A 28 14.55 -1.71 12.74
C SER A 28 14.21 -3.02 12.04
N LYS A 29 14.90 -4.10 12.45
CA LYS A 29 14.60 -5.47 12.00
C LYS A 29 13.30 -6.03 12.57
N TYR A 30 12.75 -5.40 13.60
CA TYR A 30 11.54 -5.83 14.29
C TYR A 30 10.38 -4.91 13.93
N LEU A 31 9.21 -5.53 13.71
CA LEU A 31 8.00 -4.86 13.28
C LEU A 31 6.89 -5.09 14.31
N LEU A 32 6.26 -4.01 14.76
CA LEU A 32 5.03 -4.07 15.55
C LEU A 32 3.88 -3.59 14.69
N ILE A 33 2.91 -4.47 14.48
CA ILE A 33 1.69 -4.21 13.72
C ILE A 33 0.51 -4.40 14.65
N ARG A 34 -0.47 -3.48 14.62
CA ARG A 34 -1.75 -3.70 15.28
C ARG A 34 -2.55 -4.76 14.55
N ARG A 35 -2.87 -5.86 15.22
CA ARG A 35 -3.85 -6.84 14.71
C ARG A 35 -5.27 -6.30 14.91
N GLY A 36 -6.07 -6.32 13.84
CA GLY A 36 -7.49 -5.96 13.89
C GLY A 36 -7.80 -4.46 13.96
N GLY A 37 -6.83 -3.58 13.72
CA GLY A 37 -7.07 -2.16 13.44
C GLY A 37 -7.03 -1.90 11.93
N GLU A 38 -7.87 -1.00 11.44
CA GLU A 38 -7.69 -0.48 10.08
C GLU A 38 -6.39 0.32 10.03
N VAL A 39 -5.52 0.05 9.06
CA VAL A 39 -4.41 0.93 8.74
C VAL A 39 -4.99 2.11 7.96
N ASN A 40 -4.92 3.29 8.56
CA ASN A 40 -5.38 4.53 7.95
C ASN A 40 -4.25 5.28 7.25
N TYR A 41 -3.00 5.07 7.68
CA TYR A 41 -1.85 5.73 7.07
C TYR A 41 -0.72 4.75 6.75
N ILE A 42 -0.03 4.99 5.63
CA ILE A 42 1.23 4.32 5.28
C ILE A 42 2.35 5.34 5.31
N ALA A 43 3.48 5.01 5.94
CA ALA A 43 4.67 5.84 5.89
C ALA A 43 5.33 5.77 4.50
N GLY A 44 5.69 6.92 3.97
CA GLY A 44 6.45 7.06 2.73
C GLY A 44 7.46 8.20 2.82
N LYS A 45 8.47 8.17 1.96
CA LYS A 45 9.57 9.14 1.93
C LYS A 45 9.56 9.91 0.61
N LYS A 46 9.72 11.24 0.68
CA LYS A 46 9.85 12.13 -0.47
C LYS A 46 10.80 13.26 -0.10
N ASP A 47 11.76 13.58 -0.95
CA ASP A 47 12.74 14.67 -0.73
C ASP A 47 13.41 14.63 0.66
N ASP A 48 13.85 13.43 1.06
CA ASP A 48 14.43 13.14 2.38
C ASP A 48 13.53 13.36 3.62
N GLN A 49 12.25 13.65 3.41
CA GLN A 49 11.25 13.82 4.46
C GLN A 49 10.31 12.63 4.53
N GLN A 50 9.84 12.32 5.75
CA GLN A 50 8.87 11.28 6.01
C GLN A 50 7.45 11.87 5.99
N PHE A 51 6.56 11.19 5.28
CA PHE A 51 5.15 11.51 5.14
C PHE A 51 4.29 10.33 5.60
N TYR A 52 3.13 10.63 6.16
CA TYR A 52 2.10 9.65 6.47
C TYR A 52 0.96 9.83 5.46
N ILE A 53 0.88 8.92 4.50
CA ILE A 53 -0.05 8.98 3.39
C ILE A 53 -1.36 8.30 3.83
N ASP A 54 -2.47 9.03 3.77
CA ASP A 54 -3.79 8.44 4.01
C ASP A 54 -4.03 7.31 2.99
N VAL A 55 -4.41 6.14 3.48
CA VAL A 55 -4.70 4.96 2.67
C VAL A 55 -5.80 5.22 1.64
N ASN A 56 -6.73 6.13 1.94
CA ASN A 56 -7.76 6.59 1.01
C ASN A 56 -7.22 7.47 -0.12
N ASP A 57 -6.01 8.02 -0.02
CA ASP A 57 -5.36 8.78 -1.09
C ASP A 57 -4.46 7.92 -1.97
N ILE A 58 -4.08 6.74 -1.52
CA ILE A 58 -3.28 5.79 -2.30
C ILE A 58 -4.12 5.25 -3.47
N CYS A 59 -3.64 5.47 -4.69
CA CYS A 59 -4.19 4.88 -5.91
C CYS A 59 -3.68 3.45 -6.13
N PHE A 60 -2.37 3.26 -6.08
CA PHE A 60 -1.72 1.96 -6.16
C PHE A 60 -0.30 2.05 -5.60
N ILE A 61 0.31 0.89 -5.39
CA ILE A 61 1.70 0.75 -4.97
C ILE A 61 2.36 -0.19 -5.96
N GLU A 62 3.55 0.17 -6.44
CA GLU A 62 4.31 -0.67 -7.34
C GLU A 62 5.76 -0.85 -6.95
N SER A 63 6.38 -1.91 -7.46
CA SER A 63 7.81 -2.14 -7.40
C SER A 63 8.44 -1.72 -8.73
N MET A 64 9.37 -0.77 -8.66
CA MET A 64 10.21 -0.35 -9.79
C MET A 64 11.67 -0.68 -9.48
N GLY A 65 12.17 -1.78 -10.03
CA GLY A 65 13.51 -2.28 -9.70
C GLY A 65 13.60 -2.71 -8.24
N HIS A 66 14.41 -2.00 -7.45
CA HIS A 66 14.56 -2.26 -6.01
C HIS A 66 13.65 -1.37 -5.14
N ASP A 67 13.04 -0.35 -5.73
CA ASP A 67 12.24 0.63 -5.00
C ASP A 67 10.78 0.21 -4.98
N ILE A 68 10.09 0.56 -3.88
CA ILE A 68 8.64 0.46 -3.76
C ILE A 68 8.08 1.87 -3.77
N ILE A 69 7.22 2.16 -4.74
CA ILE A 69 6.66 3.49 -4.97
C ILE A 69 5.16 3.44 -4.63
N ILE A 70 4.74 4.33 -3.74
CA ILE A 70 3.36 4.60 -3.40
C ILE A 70 2.87 5.72 -4.31
N HIS A 71 1.87 5.44 -5.15
CA HIS A 71 1.24 6.42 -6.01
C HIS A 71 -0.04 6.91 -5.34
N ALA A 72 0.00 8.10 -4.79
CA ALA A 72 -1.12 8.79 -4.18
C ALA A 72 -1.80 9.77 -5.16
N THR A 73 -2.87 10.40 -4.72
CA THR A 73 -3.59 11.46 -5.46
C THR A 73 -2.77 12.74 -5.61
N ASP A 74 -1.88 13.02 -4.67
CA ASP A 74 -1.06 14.24 -4.58
C ASP A 74 0.38 14.06 -5.07
N GLY A 75 0.80 12.83 -5.39
CA GLY A 75 2.15 12.55 -5.89
C GLY A 75 2.61 11.13 -5.62
N THR A 76 3.94 10.96 -5.58
CA THR A 76 4.59 9.67 -5.33
C THR A 76 5.49 9.74 -4.09
N TYR A 77 5.59 8.61 -3.40
CA TYR A 77 6.40 8.45 -2.19
C TYR A 77 7.13 7.11 -2.25
N ASN A 78 8.37 7.06 -1.76
CA ASN A 78 9.11 5.82 -1.64
C ASN A 78 8.76 5.12 -0.32
N SER A 79 8.41 3.85 -0.38
CA SER A 79 8.20 3.02 0.81
C SER A 79 9.50 2.31 1.18
N ALA A 80 9.81 2.29 2.48
CA ALA A 80 10.84 1.40 3.03
C ALA A 80 10.35 -0.06 3.12
N GLU A 81 9.04 -0.29 2.97
CA GLU A 81 8.44 -1.62 3.04
C GLU A 81 8.41 -2.31 1.69
N ARG A 82 8.60 -3.64 1.72
CA ARG A 82 8.42 -4.47 0.52
C ARG A 82 6.94 -4.59 0.18
N LEU A 83 6.64 -4.76 -1.11
CA LEU A 83 5.27 -4.93 -1.60
C LEU A 83 4.49 -6.02 -0.86
N LYS A 84 5.14 -7.16 -0.53
CA LYS A 84 4.53 -8.25 0.24
C LYS A 84 4.17 -7.86 1.68
N ALA A 85 4.94 -7.01 2.33
CA ALA A 85 4.64 -6.53 3.68
C ALA A 85 3.45 -5.56 3.63
N LEU A 86 3.45 -4.64 2.65
CA LEU A 86 2.34 -3.73 2.40
C LEU A 86 1.03 -4.48 2.13
N GLU A 87 1.07 -5.56 1.34
CA GLU A 87 -0.09 -6.43 1.09
C GLU A 87 -0.71 -7.00 2.38
N GLN A 88 0.09 -7.26 3.41
CA GLN A 88 -0.39 -7.83 4.68
C GLN A 88 -1.05 -6.81 5.61
N VAL A 89 -0.71 -5.52 5.46
CA VAL A 89 -1.20 -4.45 6.34
C VAL A 89 -2.29 -3.61 5.70
N LEU A 90 -2.32 -3.54 4.36
CA LEU A 90 -3.32 -2.77 3.65
C LEU A 90 -4.71 -3.42 3.82
N PRO A 91 -5.78 -2.62 3.93
CA PRO A 91 -7.13 -3.13 4.06
C PRO A 91 -7.52 -3.99 2.85
N ALA A 92 -7.64 -5.31 3.04
CA ALA A 92 -7.91 -6.27 1.96
C ALA A 92 -9.30 -6.09 1.30
N ASP A 93 -10.20 -5.37 1.98
CA ASP A 93 -11.49 -4.95 1.44
C ASP A 93 -11.34 -3.81 0.39
N ARG A 94 -10.23 -3.09 0.40
CA ARG A 94 -9.92 -1.96 -0.50
C ARG A 94 -8.76 -2.22 -1.46
N PHE A 95 -7.76 -3.00 -1.05
CA PHE A 95 -6.54 -3.23 -1.83
C PHE A 95 -6.50 -4.66 -2.36
N LEU A 96 -6.02 -4.79 -3.60
CA LEU A 96 -5.84 -6.07 -4.24
C LEU A 96 -4.52 -6.11 -5.01
N ARG A 97 -3.75 -7.18 -4.83
CA ARG A 97 -2.58 -7.45 -5.66
C ARG A 97 -3.03 -7.91 -7.04
N VAL A 98 -2.53 -7.23 -8.08
CA VAL A 98 -2.92 -7.47 -9.48
C VAL A 98 -1.75 -7.87 -10.37
N SER A 99 -0.54 -7.85 -9.83
CA SER A 99 0.65 -8.39 -10.46
C SER A 99 1.71 -8.74 -9.41
N ASN A 100 2.84 -9.31 -9.85
CA ASN A 100 4.00 -9.49 -8.97
C ASN A 100 4.57 -8.15 -8.48
N SER A 101 4.34 -7.07 -9.21
CA SER A 101 4.90 -5.74 -8.94
C SER A 101 3.86 -4.70 -8.54
N ALA A 102 2.55 -4.99 -8.44
CA ALA A 102 1.54 -3.97 -8.18
C ALA A 102 0.40 -4.43 -7.25
N ILE A 103 0.04 -3.54 -6.32
CA ILE A 103 -1.17 -3.61 -5.48
C ILE A 103 -2.00 -2.35 -5.78
N VAL A 104 -3.28 -2.52 -6.11
CA VAL A 104 -4.16 -1.40 -6.48
C VAL A 104 -5.22 -1.17 -5.41
N ASN A 105 -5.58 0.10 -5.21
CA ASN A 105 -6.77 0.48 -4.48
C ASN A 105 -7.98 0.38 -5.41
N LEU A 106 -8.88 -0.55 -5.12
CA LEU A 106 -10.07 -0.83 -5.92
C LEU A 106 -11.00 0.38 -6.01
N LYS A 107 -11.07 1.21 -4.96
CA LYS A 107 -11.88 2.43 -4.94
C LYS A 107 -11.31 3.55 -5.80
N LYS A 108 -10.06 3.42 -6.26
CA LYS A 108 -9.37 4.41 -7.10
C LYS A 108 -9.27 3.99 -8.57
N ILE A 109 -9.94 2.90 -8.95
CA ILE A 109 -10.10 2.50 -10.36
C ILE A 109 -11.16 3.39 -10.99
N LYS A 110 -10.79 4.15 -12.02
CA LYS A 110 -11.68 5.02 -12.80
C LYS A 110 -12.35 4.26 -13.94
N ARG A 111 -11.62 3.39 -14.63
CA ARG A 111 -12.12 2.58 -15.75
C ARG A 111 -11.33 1.29 -15.88
N ILE A 112 -12.01 0.19 -16.18
CA ILE A 112 -11.39 -1.09 -16.52
C ILE A 112 -11.47 -1.26 -18.03
N GLU A 113 -10.33 -1.54 -18.66
CA GLU A 113 -10.25 -1.88 -20.07
C GLU A 113 -9.90 -3.36 -20.20
N SER A 114 -10.77 -4.12 -20.88
CA SER A 114 -10.49 -5.51 -21.20
C SER A 114 -9.79 -5.59 -22.56
N SER A 115 -8.69 -6.32 -22.60
CA SER A 115 -8.00 -6.66 -23.85
C SER A 115 -8.24 -8.12 -24.21
N LEU A 116 -8.11 -8.42 -25.50
CA LEU A 116 -7.92 -9.79 -25.96
C LEU A 116 -6.74 -10.43 -25.20
N LEU A 117 -6.81 -11.74 -24.91
CA LEU A 117 -5.80 -12.56 -24.21
C LEU A 117 -5.74 -12.46 -22.67
N GLN A 118 -6.89 -12.31 -21.99
CA GLN A 118 -6.99 -12.36 -20.51
C GLN A 118 -6.10 -11.31 -19.83
N LYS A 119 -6.26 -10.05 -20.25
CA LYS A 119 -5.59 -8.90 -19.65
C LYS A 119 -6.61 -7.82 -19.34
N PHE A 120 -6.45 -7.18 -18.19
CA PHE A 120 -7.10 -5.91 -17.90
C PHE A 120 -6.06 -4.81 -17.78
N ILE A 121 -6.42 -3.62 -18.25
CA ILE A 121 -5.71 -2.38 -17.98
C ILE A 121 -6.62 -1.54 -17.09
N LEU A 122 -6.14 -1.22 -15.89
CA LEU A 122 -6.84 -0.39 -14.91
C LEU A 122 -6.41 1.04 -15.11
N HIS A 123 -7.37 1.92 -15.41
CA HIS A 123 -7.15 3.36 -15.47
C HIS A 123 -7.46 3.91 -14.09
N MET A 124 -6.46 4.45 -13.42
CA MET A 124 -6.55 4.95 -12.05
C MET A 124 -7.04 6.40 -12.02
N THR A 125 -7.56 6.84 -10.88
CA THR A 125 -8.06 8.22 -10.70
C THR A 125 -6.98 9.30 -10.82
N ASN A 126 -5.71 8.99 -10.51
CA ASN A 126 -4.57 9.88 -10.74
C ASN A 126 -4.06 9.89 -12.20
N GLY A 127 -4.74 9.18 -13.11
CA GLY A 127 -4.39 9.11 -14.53
C GLY A 127 -3.40 7.99 -14.89
N SER A 128 -2.81 7.30 -13.91
CA SER A 128 -1.94 6.15 -14.16
C SER A 128 -2.69 4.95 -14.76
N LYS A 129 -1.95 4.06 -15.42
CA LYS A 129 -2.45 2.78 -15.92
C LYS A 129 -1.72 1.63 -15.26
N VAL A 130 -2.45 0.62 -14.81
CA VAL A 130 -1.89 -0.57 -14.14
C VAL A 130 -2.41 -1.83 -14.81
N ASP A 131 -1.50 -2.73 -15.19
CA ASP A 131 -1.85 -4.02 -15.81
C ASP A 131 -2.23 -5.06 -14.76
N VAL A 132 -3.35 -5.75 -14.98
CA VAL A 132 -3.64 -7.02 -14.30
C VAL A 132 -3.01 -8.15 -15.12
N THR A 133 -2.04 -8.84 -14.52
CA THR A 133 -1.33 -9.92 -15.21
C THR A 133 -2.13 -11.21 -15.20
N ARG A 134 -1.80 -12.14 -16.11
CA ARG A 134 -2.53 -13.41 -16.29
C ARG A 134 -2.72 -14.20 -15.00
N SER A 135 -1.70 -14.28 -14.16
CA SER A 135 -1.74 -15.00 -12.89
C SER A 135 -2.74 -14.39 -11.88
N TYR A 136 -3.07 -13.11 -12.04
CA TYR A 136 -3.98 -12.37 -11.17
C TYR A 136 -5.33 -12.07 -11.83
N TYR A 137 -5.54 -12.53 -13.08
CA TYR A 137 -6.75 -12.23 -13.85
C TYR A 137 -8.01 -12.73 -13.16
N TYR A 138 -8.05 -14.00 -12.74
CA TYR A 138 -9.25 -14.61 -12.16
C TYR A 138 -9.58 -14.05 -10.77
N ILE A 139 -8.57 -13.86 -9.91
CA ILE A 139 -8.79 -13.26 -8.59
C ILE A 139 -9.28 -11.81 -8.71
N PHE A 140 -8.76 -11.03 -9.67
CA PHE A 140 -9.26 -9.69 -9.94
C PHE A 140 -10.71 -9.71 -10.42
N ARG A 141 -11.04 -10.58 -11.38
CA ARG A 141 -12.41 -10.75 -11.89
C ARG A 141 -13.41 -11.06 -10.79
N GLU A 142 -13.10 -12.06 -9.98
CA GLU A 142 -13.93 -12.48 -8.85
C GLU A 142 -14.13 -11.33 -7.86
N ARG A 143 -13.06 -10.59 -7.54
CA ARG A 143 -13.10 -9.50 -6.57
C ARG A 143 -13.96 -8.32 -7.00
N ILE A 144 -14.01 -8.03 -8.30
CA ILE A 144 -14.74 -6.90 -8.89
C ILE A 144 -16.16 -7.30 -9.33
N GLY A 145 -16.42 -8.60 -9.54
CA GLY A 145 -17.71 -9.13 -9.97
C GLY A 145 -17.94 -9.10 -11.49
N ILE A 146 -16.89 -9.32 -12.29
CA ILE A 146 -16.94 -9.37 -13.77
C ILE A 146 -16.41 -10.68 -14.36
#